data_AF-F3FYJ9-F1
#
_entry.id   AF-F3FYJ9-F1
#
_cell.length_a   1.000
_cell.length_b   1.000
_cell.length_c   1.000
_cell.angle_alpha   90.00
_cell.angle_beta   90.00
_cell.angle_gamma   90.00
#
_symmetry.space_group_name_H-M   'P 1'
#
loop_
_entity.id
_entity.type
_entity.pdbx_description
1 polymer ?
#
loop_
_entity_poly.entity_id
_entity_poly.type
_entity_poly.pdbx_seq_one_letter_code
_entity_poly.pdbx_strand_id
1 'polypeptide(L)' 'FAGTPEFAAEHLKALLDSPHQIVAVYTQPDRPAGRGQKLMPSPVKQLALQ' A
#
# COMPACT_ATOMS: atom_id res chain seq x y z
N PHE A 1 -4.68 -0.23 -8.96
CA PHE A 1 -3.71 -1.19 -8.38
C PHE A 1 -4.35 -1.93 -7.21
N ALA A 2 -4.01 -3.21 -6.96
CA ALA A 2 -4.50 -3.95 -5.80
C ALA A 2 -3.37 -4.77 -5.15
N GLY A 3 -3.00 -4.45 -3.91
CA GLY A 3 -1.87 -5.08 -3.22
C GLY A 3 -1.83 -4.75 -1.73
N THR A 4 -1.06 -5.50 -0.94
CA THR A 4 -0.95 -5.31 0.53
C THR A 4 0.48 -5.33 1.05
N PRO A 5 1.31 -6.37 0.77
CA PRO A 5 2.64 -6.47 1.39
C PRO A 5 3.65 -5.50 0.76
N GLU A 6 4.83 -5.39 1.38
CA GLU A 6 5.95 -4.57 0.90
C GLU A 6 6.29 -4.87 -0.57
N PHE A 7 6.32 -6.16 -0.92
CA PHE A 7 6.56 -6.60 -2.30
C PHE A 7 5.59 -5.95 -3.30
N ALA A 8 4.31 -5.78 -2.93
CA ALA A 8 3.34 -5.11 -3.79
C ALA A 8 3.54 -3.59 -3.81
N ALA A 9 4.01 -2.97 -2.71
CA ALA A 9 4.31 -1.54 -2.68
C ALA A 9 5.39 -1.16 -3.70
N GLU A 10 6.43 -1.99 -3.86
CA GLU A 10 7.46 -1.78 -4.88
C GLU A 10 6.90 -1.78 -6.31
N HIS A 11 5.89 -2.63 -6.60
CA HIS A 11 5.22 -2.64 -7.90
C HIS A 11 4.35 -1.40 -8.10
N LEU A 12 3.65 -0.93 -7.05
CA LEU A 12 2.89 0.31 -7.11
C LEU A 12 3.81 1.50 -7.38
N LYS A 13 4.96 1.57 -6.70
CA LYS A 13 5.96 2.62 -6.91
C LYS A 13 6.42 2.70 -8.37
N ALA A 14 6.80 1.56 -8.95
CA ALA A 14 7.19 1.52 -10.36
C ALA A 14 6.06 1.96 -11.31
N LEU A 15 4.80 1.67 -10.99
CA LEU A 15 3.66 2.13 -11.78
C LEU A 15 3.40 3.64 -11.61
N LEU A 16 3.65 4.21 -10.44
CA LEU A 16 3.53 5.66 -10.21
C LEU A 16 4.59 6.45 -10.99
N ASP A 17 5.77 5.86 -11.22
CA ASP A 17 6.84 6.44 -12.06
C ASP A 17 6.60 6.22 -13.57
N SER A 18 5.48 5.61 -13.95
CA SER A 18 5.13 5.28 -15.34
C SER A 18 4.12 6.28 -15.92
N PRO A 19 3.87 6.29 -17.25
CA PRO A 19 2.85 7.17 -17.85
C PRO A 19 1.40 6.74 -17.53
N HIS A 20 1.19 5.65 -16.78
CA HIS A 20 -0.14 5.17 -16.45
C HIS A 20 -0.79 5.98 -15.34
N GLN A 21 -2.05 6.37 -15.53
CA GLN A 21 -2.83 7.03 -14.49
C GLN A 21 -3.42 6.00 -13.51
N ILE A 22 -2.95 6.00 -12.27
CA ILE A 22 -3.50 5.16 -11.20
C ILE A 22 -4.70 5.86 -10.55
N VAL A 23 -5.91 5.50 -10.98
CA VAL A 23 -7.16 6.12 -10.51
C VAL A 23 -7.64 5.60 -9.15
N ALA A 24 -7.17 4.43 -8.72
CA ALA A 24 -7.51 3.83 -7.43
C ALA A 24 -6.47 2.79 -6.97
N VAL A 25 -6.31 2.68 -5.65
CA VAL A 25 -5.48 1.68 -4.98
C VAL A 25 -6.33 0.91 -3.96
N TYR A 26 -6.36 -0.41 -4.11
CA TYR A 26 -7.03 -1.32 -3.19
C TYR A 26 -5.99 -2.06 -2.34
N THR A 27 -6.28 -2.21 -1.05
CA THR A 27 -5.42 -2.90 -0.09
C THR A 27 -6.25 -3.52 1.02
N GLN A 28 -5.68 -4.44 1.80
CA GLN A 28 -6.39 -4.95 2.97
C GLN A 28 -6.67 -3.83 3.98
N PRO A 29 -7.77 -3.94 4.76
CA PRO A 29 -8.01 -3.04 5.89
C PRO A 29 -6.80 -3.00 6.83
N ASP A 30 -6.62 -1.88 7.52
CA ASP A 30 -5.58 -1.76 8.55
C ASP A 30 -5.78 -2.85 9.60
N ARG A 31 -4.67 -3.45 10.05
CA ARG A 31 -4.70 -4.55 11.02
C ARG A 31 -3.76 -4.28 12.18
N PRO A 32 -4.08 -4.78 13.39
CA PRO A 32 -3.16 -4.74 14.52
C PRO A 32 -1.82 -5.41 14.19
N ALA A 33 -0.71 -4.76 14.53
CA ALA A 33 0.63 -5.33 14.35
C ALA A 33 1.61 -4.95 15.47
N GLY A 34 2.69 -5.72 15.60
CA GLY A 34 3.76 -5.49 16.58
C GLY A 34 3.33 -5.63 18.04
N ARG A 35 4.20 -5.19 18.96
CA ARG A 35 3.88 -5.16 20.39
C ARG A 35 2.87 -4.03 20.66
N GLY A 36 1.80 -4.36 21.39
CA GLY A 36 0.72 -3.42 21.71
C GLY A 36 -0.37 -3.33 20.62
N GLN A 37 -0.26 -4.10 19.52
CA GLN A 37 -1.35 -4.34 18.58
C GLN A 37 -2.05 -3.06 18.08
N LYS A 38 -1.27 -2.02 17.80
CA LYS A 38 -1.83 -0.80 17.22
C LYS A 38 -2.25 -1.08 15.77
N LEU A 39 -3.35 -0.45 15.34
CA LEU A 39 -3.75 -0.47 13.94
C LEU A 39 -2.63 0.13 13.09
N MET A 40 -2.11 -0.66 12.16
CA MET A 40 -1.07 -0.24 11.23
C MET A 40 -1.60 -0.28 9.79
N PRO A 41 -1.37 0.78 9.00
CA PRO A 41 -1.70 0.77 7.58
C PRO A 41 -0.77 -0.18 6.83
N SER A 42 -1.29 -0.83 5.78
CA SER A 42 -0.48 -1.69 4.91
C SER A 42 0.62 -0.87 4.19
N PRO A 43 1.75 -1.49 3.81
CA PRO A 43 2.77 -0.85 2.96
C PRO A 43 2.20 -0.16 1.71
N VAL A 44 1.27 -0.82 1.02
CA VAL A 44 0.59 -0.24 -0.15
C VAL A 44 -0.27 0.97 0.22
N LYS A 45 -0.99 0.93 1.35
CA LYS A 45 -1.78 2.08 1.83
C LYS A 45 -0.88 3.26 2.18
N GLN A 46 0.26 3.01 2.81
CA GLN A 46 1.22 4.05 3.16
C GLN A 46 1.73 4.76 1.91
N LEU A 47 2.16 4.01 0.90
CA LEU A 47 2.63 4.58 -0.37
C LEU A 47 1.53 5.35 -1.12
N ALA A 48 0.28 4.86 -1.09
CA ALA A 48 -0.84 5.52 -1.78
C ALA A 48 -1.29 6.84 -1.15
N LEU A 49 -0.86 7.14 0.08
CA LEU A 49 -1.22 8.37 0.83
C LEU A 49 -0.08 9.39 0.90
N GLN A 50 1.08 9.10 0.31
CA GLN A 50 2.20 10.03 0.17
C GLN A 50 1.94 11.02 -0.96
#